data_AF-A0A9E3SDF5-F1
#
_entry.id   AF-A0A9E3SDF5-F1
#
_cell.length_a   1.000
_cell.length_b   1.000
_cell.length_c   1.000
_cell.angle_alpha   90.00
_cell.angle_beta   90.00
_cell.angle_gamma   90.00
#
_symmetry.space_group_name_H-M   'P 1'
#
loop_
_entity.id
_entity.type
_entity.pdbx_description
1 polymer ?
#
loop_
_entity_poly.entity_id
_entity_poly.type
_entity_poly.pdbx_seq_one_letter_code
_entity_poly.pdbx_strand_id
1 'polypeptide(L)'
;MPKTLLLAVLFLSSLAAAAQDAVTAIGKERANASGVEWDVKDVTHPKLGAIRFASRKVALTTPVGNEKIVSQAYVSCQKSVGRIAIELSNAAMSNLAGGLSPKEMPRLTCYSPNPRGGGLAMTELALKWEISELGDTLARGIAAADLRRCASIDVLQNLALPLGWPYASQQVAMEFLPFSRAIDEVLVACGAKPAYASAPPQAPAQASPARPVSPAATA
;
A
#
# COMPACT_ATOMS: atom_id res chain seq x y z
N MET A 1 20.95 -28.77 -28.04
CA MET A 1 21.22 -27.99 -26.81
C MET A 1 21.91 -28.88 -25.79
N PRO A 2 23.02 -28.47 -25.18
CA PRO A 2 23.76 -29.31 -24.25
C PRO A 2 22.94 -29.53 -22.96
N LYS A 3 22.80 -30.80 -22.54
CA LYS A 3 22.02 -31.24 -21.36
C LYS A 3 22.36 -30.47 -20.07
N THR A 4 23.61 -30.05 -19.92
CA THR A 4 24.11 -29.25 -18.79
C THR A 4 23.49 -27.86 -18.71
N LEU A 5 23.19 -27.23 -19.84
CA LEU A 5 22.53 -25.91 -19.86
C LEU A 5 21.06 -26.02 -19.44
N LEU A 6 20.39 -27.11 -19.82
CA LEU A 6 18.99 -27.37 -19.49
C LEU A 6 18.81 -27.60 -17.98
N LEU A 7 19.71 -28.37 -17.35
CA LEU A 7 19.68 -28.61 -15.90
C LEU A 7 19.92 -27.33 -15.09
N ALA A 8 20.89 -26.50 -15.48
CA ALA A 8 21.17 -25.24 -14.78
C ALA A 8 19.96 -24.29 -14.81
N VAL A 9 19.29 -24.15 -15.95
CA VAL A 9 18.09 -23.30 -16.10
C VAL A 9 16.91 -23.81 -15.26
N LEU A 10 16.72 -25.13 -15.17
CA LEU A 10 15.66 -25.72 -14.35
C LEU A 10 15.89 -25.49 -12.85
N PHE A 11 17.13 -25.62 -12.37
CA PHE A 11 17.47 -25.37 -10.96
C PHE A 11 17.32 -23.88 -10.56
N LEU A 12 17.72 -22.96 -11.43
CA LEU A 12 17.55 -21.52 -11.17
C LEU A 12 16.08 -21.10 -11.10
N SER A 13 15.23 -21.74 -11.91
CA SER A 13 13.80 -21.42 -11.97
C SER A 13 13.04 -21.86 -10.71
N SER A 14 13.40 -23.01 -10.10
CA SER A 14 12.76 -23.51 -8.89
C SER A 14 13.13 -22.70 -7.63
N LEU A 15 14.37 -22.22 -7.55
CA LEU A 15 14.82 -21.32 -6.48
C LEU A 15 14.08 -19.97 -6.50
N ALA A 16 13.89 -19.40 -7.69
CA ALA A 16 13.15 -18.14 -7.85
C ALA A 16 11.66 -18.29 -7.47
N ALA A 17 11.03 -19.40 -7.87
CA ALA A 17 9.65 -19.69 -7.50
C ALA A 17 9.48 -19.86 -5.98
N ALA A 18 10.33 -20.65 -5.33
CA ALA A 18 10.28 -20.86 -3.88
C ALA A 18 10.51 -19.56 -3.09
N ALA A 19 11.41 -18.69 -3.56
CA ALA A 19 11.63 -17.38 -2.94
C ALA A 19 10.38 -16.48 -3.05
N GLN A 20 9.72 -16.46 -4.21
CA GLN A 20 8.49 -15.69 -4.41
C GLN A 20 7.33 -16.22 -3.56
N ASP A 21 7.24 -17.53 -3.39
CA ASP A 21 6.24 -18.17 -2.52
C ASP A 21 6.48 -17.81 -1.05
N ALA A 22 7.74 -17.78 -0.59
CA ALA A 22 8.09 -17.35 0.76
C ALA A 22 7.74 -15.88 1.02
N VAL A 23 8.06 -14.97 0.08
CA VAL A 23 7.69 -13.55 0.16
C VAL A 23 6.17 -13.43 0.29
N THR A 24 5.43 -14.16 -0.53
CA THR A 24 3.96 -14.12 -0.55
C THR A 24 3.36 -14.66 0.76
N ALA A 25 3.89 -15.76 1.29
CA ALA A 25 3.42 -16.36 2.54
C ALA A 25 3.63 -15.39 3.72
N ILE A 26 4.86 -14.90 3.89
CA ILE A 26 5.22 -13.96 4.96
C ILE A 26 4.44 -12.65 4.80
N GLY A 27 4.32 -12.14 3.57
CA GLY A 27 3.58 -10.92 3.29
C GLY A 27 2.10 -11.03 3.65
N LYS A 28 1.45 -12.16 3.34
CA LYS A 28 0.06 -12.43 3.75
C LYS A 28 -0.09 -12.55 5.26
N GLU A 29 0.84 -13.22 5.93
CA GLU A 29 0.85 -13.33 7.40
C GLU A 29 0.91 -11.94 8.04
N ARG A 30 1.86 -11.10 7.62
CA ARG A 30 1.98 -9.72 8.10
C ARG A 30 0.74 -8.89 7.79
N ALA A 31 0.18 -9.04 6.59
CA ALA A 31 -1.04 -8.35 6.22
C ALA A 31 -2.23 -8.73 7.09
N ASN A 32 -2.37 -10.01 7.45
CA ASN A 32 -3.43 -10.48 8.35
C ASN A 32 -3.22 -10.05 9.80
N ALA A 33 -1.95 -9.93 10.22
CA ALA A 33 -1.60 -9.45 11.56
C ALA A 33 -1.70 -7.92 11.69
N SER A 34 -1.73 -7.19 10.58
CA SER A 34 -1.80 -5.73 10.58
C SER A 34 -3.22 -5.25 10.90
N GLY A 35 -3.32 -4.25 11.77
CA GLY A 35 -4.57 -3.52 12.02
C GLY A 35 -4.85 -2.41 11.01
N VAL A 36 -4.03 -2.26 9.95
CA VAL A 36 -4.21 -1.17 8.98
C VAL A 36 -5.28 -1.54 7.96
N GLU A 37 -6.39 -0.81 8.01
CA GLU A 37 -7.47 -0.93 7.04
C GLU A 37 -7.35 0.10 5.91
N TRP A 38 -7.78 -0.31 4.72
CA TRP A 38 -7.74 0.48 3.50
C TRP A 38 -9.10 0.51 2.82
N ASP A 39 -9.46 1.65 2.25
CA ASP A 39 -10.57 1.79 1.31
C ASP A 39 -10.02 1.75 -0.12
N VAL A 40 -10.65 0.96 -0.99
CA VAL A 40 -10.30 0.87 -2.41
C VAL A 40 -11.38 1.53 -3.24
N LYS A 41 -10.99 2.43 -4.15
CA LYS A 41 -11.91 3.18 -5.01
C LYS A 41 -11.36 3.28 -6.43
N ASP A 42 -12.27 3.34 -7.39
CA ASP A 42 -11.97 3.77 -8.76
C ASP A 42 -12.39 5.23 -8.93
N VAL A 43 -11.49 6.07 -9.44
CA VAL A 43 -11.77 7.48 -9.70
C VAL A 43 -11.04 7.96 -10.96
N THR A 44 -11.39 9.16 -11.43
CA THR A 44 -10.61 9.89 -12.44
C THR A 44 -9.84 11.01 -11.76
N HIS A 45 -8.54 10.83 -11.56
CA HIS A 45 -7.67 11.79 -10.90
C HIS A 45 -7.17 12.87 -11.89
N PRO A 46 -7.19 14.16 -11.54
CA PRO A 46 -6.84 15.24 -12.47
C PRO A 46 -5.45 15.12 -13.11
N LYS A 47 -4.46 14.62 -12.36
CA LYS A 47 -3.08 14.46 -12.86
C LYS A 47 -2.74 13.04 -13.32
N LEU A 48 -3.49 12.03 -12.88
CA LEU A 48 -3.13 10.61 -13.09
C LEU A 48 -4.11 9.88 -14.02
N GLY A 49 -5.20 10.53 -14.42
CA GLY A 49 -6.26 9.92 -15.23
C GLY A 49 -7.08 8.90 -14.44
N ALA A 50 -7.62 7.91 -15.13
CA ALA A 50 -8.37 6.82 -14.49
C ALA A 50 -7.44 5.98 -13.60
N ILE A 51 -7.72 5.97 -12.29
CA ILE A 51 -6.95 5.22 -11.30
C ILE A 51 -7.85 4.28 -10.50
N ARG A 52 -7.27 3.17 -10.05
CA ARG A 52 -7.76 2.42 -8.89
C ARG A 52 -6.78 2.70 -7.76
N PHE A 53 -7.25 3.19 -6.63
CA PHE A 53 -6.37 3.51 -5.52
C PHE A 53 -6.88 2.94 -4.20
N ALA A 54 -5.92 2.72 -3.30
CA ALA A 54 -6.18 2.40 -1.92
C ALA A 54 -5.68 3.55 -1.03
N SER A 55 -6.50 3.93 -0.06
CA SER A 55 -6.17 4.91 0.97
C SER A 55 -6.47 4.33 2.35
N ARG A 56 -5.65 4.62 3.36
CA ARG A 56 -5.93 4.17 4.74
C ARG A 56 -7.28 4.72 5.20
N LYS A 57 -8.10 3.88 5.83
CA LYS A 57 -9.40 4.29 6.40
C LYS A 57 -9.23 5.32 7.53
N VAL A 58 -8.18 5.14 8.31
CA VAL A 58 -7.81 6.00 9.43
C VAL A 58 -6.43 6.57 9.17
N ALA A 59 -6.34 7.90 9.10
CA ALA A 59 -5.07 8.60 8.94
C ALA A 59 -4.15 8.36 10.15
N LEU A 60 -2.84 8.35 9.93
CA LEU A 60 -1.85 8.20 11.00
C LEU A 60 -1.75 9.54 11.70
N THR A 61 -1.83 9.53 13.03
CA THR A 61 -1.65 10.73 13.83
C THR A 61 -0.34 10.62 14.61
N THR A 62 0.59 11.53 14.36
CA THR A 62 1.87 11.60 15.08
C THR A 62 1.88 12.82 16.00
N PRO A 63 1.96 12.66 17.34
CA PRO A 63 2.01 13.79 18.26
C PRO A 63 3.37 14.50 18.19
N VAL A 64 3.35 15.83 18.27
CA VAL A 64 4.55 16.68 18.35
C VAL A 64 4.33 17.76 19.41
N GLY A 65 4.67 17.44 20.66
CA GLY A 65 4.27 18.26 21.81
C GLY A 65 2.75 18.37 21.90
N ASN A 66 2.24 19.60 21.85
CA ASN A 66 0.79 19.88 21.89
C ASN A 66 0.12 19.84 20.52
N GLU A 67 0.90 19.72 19.45
CA GLU A 67 0.42 19.62 18.08
C GLU A 67 0.35 18.17 17.61
N LYS A 68 -0.30 17.95 16.47
CA LYS A 68 -0.37 16.63 15.83
C LYS A 68 -0.20 16.76 14.33
N ILE A 69 0.51 15.80 13.74
CA ILE A 69 0.61 15.62 12.29
C ILE A 69 -0.38 14.54 11.88
N VAL A 70 -1.22 14.85 10.90
CA VAL A 70 -2.10 13.88 10.25
C VAL A 70 -1.46 13.47 8.94
N SER A 71 -1.19 12.17 8.80
CA SER A 71 -0.45 11.59 7.68
C SER A 71 -1.30 10.54 6.97
N GLN A 72 -1.36 10.64 5.65
CA GLN A 72 -2.13 9.76 4.79
C GLN A 72 -1.25 9.24 3.65
N ALA A 73 -1.49 8.00 3.26
CA ALA A 73 -0.83 7.36 2.13
C ALA A 73 -1.88 6.87 1.13
N TYR A 74 -1.58 7.07 -0.15
CA TYR A 74 -2.38 6.59 -1.27
C TYR A 74 -1.50 5.73 -2.17
N VAL A 75 -1.98 4.54 -2.49
CA VAL A 75 -1.32 3.64 -3.44
C VAL A 75 -2.26 3.49 -4.62
N SER A 76 -1.82 3.95 -5.78
CA SER A 76 -2.68 4.13 -6.95
C SER A 76 -2.13 3.38 -8.15
N CYS A 77 -2.97 2.60 -8.81
CA CYS A 77 -2.68 2.10 -10.15
C CYS A 77 -3.12 3.13 -11.20
N GLN A 78 -2.16 3.64 -11.97
CA GLN A 78 -2.41 4.46 -13.16
C GLN A 78 -2.75 3.54 -14.33
N LYS A 79 -4.04 3.31 -14.58
CA LYS A 79 -4.51 2.28 -15.51
C LYS A 79 -3.99 2.47 -16.94
N SER A 80 -3.85 3.71 -17.37
CA SER A 80 -3.37 4.07 -18.72
C SER A 80 -1.95 3.60 -19.02
N VAL A 81 -1.09 3.54 -18.01
CA VAL A 81 0.34 3.17 -18.15
C VAL A 81 0.71 1.88 -17.44
N GLY A 82 -0.23 1.28 -16.68
CA GLY A 82 0.01 0.05 -15.91
C GLY A 82 1.10 0.21 -14.85
N ARG A 83 1.22 1.40 -14.25
CA ARG A 83 2.23 1.71 -13.23
C ARG A 83 1.61 2.20 -11.94
N ILE A 84 2.28 1.87 -10.84
CA ILE A 84 1.90 2.32 -9.51
C ILE A 84 2.44 3.74 -9.26
N ALA A 85 1.61 4.53 -8.60
CA ALA A 85 1.98 5.76 -7.93
C ALA A 85 1.77 5.61 -6.42
N ILE A 86 2.64 6.23 -5.65
CA ILE A 86 2.51 6.34 -4.19
C ILE A 86 2.54 7.82 -3.86
N GLU A 87 1.48 8.28 -3.20
CA GLU A 87 1.34 9.65 -2.74
C GLU A 87 1.28 9.67 -1.21
N LEU A 88 2.02 10.58 -0.61
CA LEU A 88 2.07 10.77 0.84
C LEU A 88 1.72 12.23 1.13
N SER A 89 0.67 12.42 1.91
CA SER A 89 0.21 13.75 2.34
C SER A 89 0.31 13.87 3.85
N ASN A 90 0.91 14.95 4.31
CA ASN A 90 1.12 15.21 5.73
C ASN A 90 0.69 16.63 6.02
N ALA A 91 -0.08 16.86 7.08
CA ALA A 91 -0.51 18.20 7.46
C ALA A 91 -0.58 18.35 8.98
N ALA A 92 -0.50 19.58 9.46
CA ALA A 92 -0.82 19.87 10.85
C ALA A 92 -2.33 19.63 11.07
N MET A 93 -2.70 19.00 12.19
CA MET A 93 -4.11 18.73 12.51
C MET A 93 -4.95 20.03 12.57
N SER A 94 -4.33 21.14 13.00
CA SER A 94 -4.93 22.47 13.04
C SER A 94 -5.13 23.11 11.67
N ASN A 95 -4.46 22.60 10.62
CA ASN A 95 -4.58 23.07 9.25
C ASN A 95 -4.35 21.93 8.24
N LEU A 96 -5.38 21.11 8.03
CA LEU A 96 -5.30 19.97 7.11
C LEU A 96 -5.12 20.38 5.62
N ALA A 97 -5.34 21.65 5.28
CA ALA A 97 -5.10 22.18 3.94
C ALA A 97 -3.64 22.64 3.74
N GLY A 98 -2.92 22.96 4.83
CA GLY A 98 -1.51 23.32 4.80
C GLY A 98 -0.65 22.09 5.03
N GLY A 99 -0.15 21.51 3.94
CA GLY A 99 0.73 20.36 4.05
C GLY A 99 2.11 20.71 4.62
N LEU A 100 2.75 19.71 5.20
CA LEU A 100 4.10 19.77 5.75
C LEU A 100 5.07 19.20 4.74
N SER A 101 5.96 20.05 4.24
CA SER A 101 7.00 19.64 3.30
C SER A 101 8.00 18.68 3.94
N PRO A 102 8.51 17.71 3.17
CA PRO A 102 9.62 16.88 3.63
C PRO A 102 10.89 17.72 3.84
N LYS A 103 11.61 17.49 4.93
CA LYS A 103 12.99 17.95 5.13
C LYS A 103 13.97 17.15 4.26
N GLU A 104 13.67 15.87 4.06
CA GLU A 104 14.38 14.94 3.19
C GLU A 104 13.38 14.11 2.39
N MET A 105 13.74 13.73 1.16
CA MET A 105 12.85 12.93 0.32
C MET A 105 12.47 11.62 1.03
N PRO A 106 11.21 11.16 0.89
CA PRO A 106 10.75 9.94 1.54
C PRO A 106 11.58 8.71 1.12
N ARG A 107 11.68 7.74 2.02
CA ARG A 107 12.37 6.47 1.75
C ARG A 107 11.41 5.31 1.92
N LEU A 108 11.46 4.35 0.99
CA LEU A 108 10.74 3.08 1.11
C LEU A 108 11.74 1.97 1.42
N THR A 109 11.55 1.31 2.54
CA THR A 109 12.34 0.14 2.92
C THR A 109 11.53 -1.12 2.65
N CYS A 110 11.96 -1.88 1.65
CA CYS A 110 11.47 -3.21 1.35
C CYS A 110 12.04 -4.22 2.34
N TYR A 111 11.17 -5.03 2.95
CA TYR A 111 11.56 -6.19 3.73
C TYR A 111 11.21 -7.45 2.96
N SER A 112 12.22 -8.27 2.65
CA SER A 112 12.05 -9.54 1.95
C SER A 112 12.73 -10.67 2.74
N PRO A 113 12.36 -11.95 2.56
CA PRO A 113 13.07 -13.06 3.18
C PRO A 113 14.56 -13.01 2.86
N ASN A 114 15.41 -13.16 3.87
CA ASN A 114 16.85 -13.17 3.66
C ASN A 114 17.25 -14.49 2.95
N PRO A 115 17.83 -14.43 1.74
CA PRO A 115 18.23 -15.64 1.01
C PRO A 115 19.31 -16.45 1.74
N ARG A 116 20.01 -15.86 2.71
CA ARG A 116 21.02 -16.53 3.56
C ARG A 116 20.43 -17.08 4.87
N GLY A 117 19.12 -16.95 5.09
CA GLY A 117 18.45 -17.31 6.34
C GLY A 117 18.53 -16.21 7.42
N GLY A 118 17.84 -16.41 8.54
CA GLY A 118 17.95 -15.53 9.72
C GLY A 118 17.05 -14.28 9.73
N GLY A 119 15.90 -14.29 9.04
CA GLY A 119 14.89 -13.23 9.12
C GLY A 119 14.67 -12.48 7.80
N LEU A 120 14.34 -11.18 7.89
CA LEU A 120 14.07 -10.33 6.73
C LEU A 120 15.32 -9.51 6.37
N ALA A 121 15.69 -9.51 5.10
CA ALA A 121 16.64 -8.58 4.52
C ALA A 121 15.94 -7.24 4.22
N MET A 122 16.65 -6.15 4.50
CA MET A 122 16.18 -4.78 4.27
C MET A 122 16.85 -4.24 3.01
N THR A 123 16.06 -3.68 2.09
CA THR A 123 16.58 -2.97 0.92
C THR A 123 15.76 -1.73 0.65
N GLU A 124 16.41 -0.63 0.30
CA GLU A 124 15.69 0.57 -0.11
C GLU A 124 15.13 0.39 -1.53
N LEU A 125 13.86 0.77 -1.72
CA LEU A 125 13.28 0.98 -3.03
C LEU A 125 13.65 2.39 -3.48
N ALA A 126 14.67 2.49 -4.33
CA ALA A 126 15.10 3.77 -4.88
C ALA A 126 14.03 4.33 -5.82
N LEU A 127 13.23 5.28 -5.33
CA LEU A 127 12.18 5.95 -6.07
C LEU A 127 12.54 7.41 -6.35
N LYS A 128 11.98 7.95 -7.43
CA LYS A 128 12.01 9.39 -7.70
C LYS A 128 10.75 10.03 -7.14
N TRP A 129 10.94 11.02 -6.28
CA TRP A 129 9.88 11.77 -5.64
C TRP A 129 9.74 13.16 -6.24
N GLU A 130 8.50 13.61 -6.35
CA GLU A 130 8.15 14.98 -6.64
C GLU A 130 7.42 15.57 -5.44
N ILE A 131 7.67 16.84 -5.15
CA ILE A 131 7.00 17.58 -4.07
C ILE A 131 5.98 18.53 -4.71
N SER A 132 4.75 18.53 -4.21
CA SER A 132 3.72 19.48 -4.60
C SER A 132 3.91 20.83 -3.91
N GLU A 133 3.18 21.85 -4.37
CA GLU A 133 3.17 23.17 -3.69
C GLU A 133 2.68 23.11 -2.24
N LEU A 134 1.88 22.09 -1.89
CA LEU A 134 1.40 21.86 -0.53
C LEU A 134 2.38 21.07 0.33
N GLY A 135 3.47 20.52 -0.24
CA GLY A 135 4.42 19.68 0.49
C GLY A 135 4.15 18.18 0.39
N ASP A 136 3.04 17.76 -0.23
CA ASP A 136 2.77 16.34 -0.51
C ASP A 136 3.81 15.75 -1.46
N THR A 137 4.18 14.49 -1.24
CA THR A 137 5.20 13.80 -2.04
C THR A 137 4.59 12.70 -2.88
N LEU A 138 4.95 12.66 -4.17
CA LEU A 138 4.43 11.70 -5.14
C LEU A 138 5.58 10.98 -5.85
N ALA A 139 5.58 9.65 -5.78
CA ALA A 139 6.41 8.78 -6.62
C ALA A 139 5.53 8.11 -7.69
N ARG A 140 6.06 8.00 -8.92
CA ARG A 140 5.35 7.41 -10.06
C ARG A 140 6.23 6.40 -10.81
N GLY A 141 5.61 5.64 -11.71
CA GLY A 141 6.31 4.73 -12.61
C GLY A 141 6.74 3.40 -11.97
N ILE A 142 6.24 3.11 -10.77
CA ILE A 142 6.65 1.94 -9.99
C ILE A 142 6.03 0.69 -10.62
N ALA A 143 6.83 -0.36 -10.87
CA ALA A 143 6.28 -1.63 -11.31
C ALA A 143 5.58 -2.33 -10.13
N ALA A 144 4.40 -2.91 -10.35
CA ALA A 144 3.75 -3.67 -9.29
C ALA A 144 4.62 -4.85 -8.80
N ALA A 145 5.42 -5.45 -9.69
CA ALA A 145 6.39 -6.49 -9.35
C ALA A 145 7.46 -6.01 -8.35
N ASP A 146 7.89 -4.75 -8.42
CA ASP A 146 8.88 -4.20 -7.48
C ASP A 146 8.34 -4.13 -6.05
N LEU A 147 7.05 -3.89 -5.89
CA LEU A 147 6.39 -3.92 -4.58
C LEU A 147 6.12 -5.35 -4.12
N ARG A 148 5.84 -6.28 -5.07
CA ARG A 148 5.58 -7.70 -4.78
C ARG A 148 6.79 -8.51 -4.33
N ARG A 149 8.00 -7.97 -4.48
CA ARG A 149 9.21 -8.60 -3.92
C ARG A 149 9.34 -8.34 -2.41
N CYS A 150 8.50 -7.47 -1.84
CA CYS A 150 8.55 -7.06 -0.45
C CYS A 150 7.40 -7.71 0.34
N ALA A 151 7.72 -8.41 1.41
CA ALA A 151 6.74 -8.92 2.36
C ALA A 151 6.04 -7.79 3.13
N SER A 152 6.80 -6.75 3.49
CA SER A 152 6.28 -5.45 3.95
C SER A 152 7.16 -4.33 3.42
N ILE A 153 6.63 -3.11 3.44
CA ILE A 153 7.35 -1.90 3.06
C ILE A 153 7.12 -0.85 4.15
N ASP A 154 8.20 -0.34 4.72
CA ASP A 154 8.11 0.84 5.58
C ASP A 154 8.32 2.09 4.74
N VAL A 155 7.47 3.07 4.94
CA VAL A 155 7.58 4.41 4.39
C VAL A 155 8.05 5.33 5.51
N LEU A 156 9.21 5.96 5.33
CA LEU A 156 9.77 6.91 6.29
C LEU A 156 9.80 8.30 5.65
N GLN A 157 9.19 9.26 6.34
CA GLN A 157 9.22 10.68 5.98
C GLN A 157 9.76 11.50 7.13
N ASN A 158 10.78 12.31 6.87
CA ASN A 158 11.24 13.32 7.82
C ASN A 158 10.65 14.66 7.39
N LEU A 159 9.70 15.20 8.16
CA LEU A 159 8.94 16.41 7.83
C LEU A 159 9.60 17.63 8.45
N ALA A 160 9.67 18.74 7.70
CA ALA A 160 10.04 20.03 8.27
C ALA A 160 8.85 20.58 9.07
N LEU A 161 9.10 21.05 10.29
CA LEU A 161 8.05 21.57 11.16
C LEU A 161 8.00 23.10 11.15
N PRO A 162 6.81 23.71 11.33
CA PRO A 162 6.67 25.16 11.42
C PRO A 162 7.46 25.75 12.60
N LEU A 163 7.86 27.01 12.47
CA LEU A 163 8.44 27.75 13.58
C LEU A 163 7.46 27.80 14.76
N GLY A 164 7.98 27.61 15.97
CA GLY A 164 7.18 27.56 17.21
C GLY A 164 6.73 26.15 17.61
N TRP A 165 6.92 25.13 16.76
CA TRP A 165 6.76 23.73 17.16
C TRP A 165 7.97 23.27 18.01
N PRO A 166 7.81 22.21 18.83
CA PRO A 166 8.86 21.76 19.75
C PRO A 166 10.17 21.31 19.09
N TYR A 167 10.10 20.86 17.83
CA TYR A 167 11.24 20.34 17.07
C TYR A 167 11.28 20.99 15.69
N ALA A 168 12.46 21.04 15.08
CA ALA A 168 12.61 21.52 13.69
C ALA A 168 12.14 20.50 12.64
N SER A 169 12.08 19.22 13.01
CA SER A 169 11.62 18.15 12.14
C SER A 169 11.01 16.99 12.93
N GLN A 170 10.12 16.23 12.30
CA GLN A 170 9.53 15.03 12.88
C GLN A 170 9.55 13.89 11.86
N GLN A 171 9.99 12.70 12.30
CA GLN A 171 9.85 11.49 11.50
C GLN A 171 8.44 10.91 11.65
N VAL A 172 7.84 10.59 10.51
CA VAL A 172 6.60 9.83 10.37
C VAL A 172 6.94 8.51 9.70
N ALA A 173 6.42 7.41 10.25
CA ALA A 173 6.60 6.07 9.73
C ALA A 173 5.22 5.45 9.43
N MET A 174 5.03 4.96 8.21
CA MET A 174 3.82 4.27 7.78
C MET A 174 4.18 2.89 7.22
N GLU A 175 3.38 1.88 7.50
CA GLU A 175 3.53 0.55 6.89
C GLU A 175 2.63 0.44 5.65
N PHE A 176 3.21 -0.07 4.57
CA PHE A 176 2.53 -0.50 3.37
C PHE A 176 2.71 -2.02 3.21
N LEU A 177 1.59 -2.71 2.95
CA LEU A 177 1.54 -4.18 2.92
C LEU A 177 1.09 -4.63 1.54
N PRO A 178 2.04 -4.98 0.63
CA PRO A 178 1.75 -5.37 -0.75
C PRO A 178 0.79 -6.55 -0.90
N PHE A 179 0.67 -7.35 0.17
CA PHE A 179 -0.16 -8.54 0.21
C PHE A 179 -1.44 -8.35 1.04
N SER A 180 -1.77 -7.17 1.54
CA SER A 180 -3.12 -6.94 2.07
C SER A 180 -4.14 -6.97 0.93
N ARG A 181 -5.37 -7.43 1.19
CA ARG A 181 -6.39 -7.60 0.13
C ARG A 181 -6.66 -6.32 -0.68
N ALA A 182 -6.78 -5.19 0.03
CA ALA A 182 -7.03 -3.90 -0.62
C ALA A 182 -5.87 -3.46 -1.52
N ILE A 183 -4.63 -3.62 -1.06
CA ILE A 183 -3.45 -3.29 -1.87
C ILE A 183 -3.28 -4.30 -3.02
N ASP A 184 -3.54 -5.58 -2.79
CA ASP A 184 -3.54 -6.63 -3.81
C ASP A 184 -4.41 -6.25 -5.00
N GLU A 185 -5.63 -5.76 -4.75
CA GLU A 185 -6.54 -5.27 -5.80
C GLU A 185 -5.95 -4.14 -6.64
N VAL A 186 -5.27 -3.17 -6.00
CA VAL A 186 -4.61 -2.07 -6.71
C VAL A 186 -3.46 -2.59 -7.56
N LEU A 187 -2.63 -3.48 -7.02
CA LEU A 187 -1.51 -4.06 -7.74
C LEU A 187 -1.98 -4.91 -8.93
N VAL A 188 -3.07 -5.67 -8.76
CA VAL A 188 -3.71 -6.49 -9.82
C VAL A 188 -4.27 -5.61 -10.93
N ALA A 189 -4.89 -4.46 -10.58
CA ALA A 189 -5.34 -3.49 -11.59
C ALA A 189 -4.19 -2.96 -12.47
N CYS A 190 -2.95 -3.07 -12.00
CA CYS A 190 -1.72 -2.73 -12.73
C CYS A 190 -0.95 -3.95 -13.24
N GLY A 191 -1.63 -5.09 -13.42
CA GLY A 191 -1.09 -6.28 -14.08
C GLY A 191 -0.29 -7.22 -13.19
N ALA A 192 -0.28 -7.02 -11.86
CA ALA A 192 0.29 -8.03 -10.97
C ALA A 192 -0.56 -9.31 -10.95
N LYS A 193 0.09 -10.46 -10.76
CA LYS A 193 -0.61 -11.71 -10.43
C LYS A 193 -1.32 -11.52 -9.08
N PRO A 194 -2.60 -11.93 -8.95
CA PRO A 194 -3.31 -11.83 -7.68
C PRO A 194 -2.66 -12.75 -6.64
N ALA A 195 -2.47 -12.26 -5.41
CA ALA A 195 -1.96 -13.09 -4.32
C ALA A 195 -3.05 -13.97 -3.72
N TYR A 196 -4.31 -13.55 -3.79
CA TYR A 196 -5.44 -14.34 -3.31
C TYR A 196 -6.17 -14.98 -4.48
N ALA A 197 -6.68 -16.20 -4.26
CA ALA A 197 -7.66 -16.74 -5.18
C ALA A 197 -8.87 -15.80 -5.22
N SER A 198 -9.39 -15.52 -6.41
CA SER A 198 -10.66 -14.83 -6.57
C SER A 198 -11.73 -15.60 -5.80
N ALA A 199 -12.46 -14.92 -4.92
CA ALA A 199 -13.60 -15.53 -4.25
C ALA A 199 -14.56 -16.05 -5.33
N PRO A 200 -15.18 -17.23 -5.14
CA PRO A 200 -16.29 -17.64 -5.99
C PRO A 200 -17.32 -16.51 -6.06
N PRO A 201 -17.96 -16.27 -7.22
CA PRO A 201 -19.03 -15.28 -7.29
C PRO A 201 -20.03 -15.55 -6.17
N GLN A 202 -20.22 -14.58 -5.27
CA GLN A 202 -21.27 -14.68 -4.27
C GLN A 202 -22.59 -14.74 -5.03
N ALA A 203 -23.30 -15.87 -4.93
CA ALA A 203 -24.65 -15.97 -5.44
C ALA A 203 -25.46 -14.81 -4.85
N PRO A 204 -26.28 -14.09 -5.63
CA PRO A 204 -27.07 -12.98 -5.13
C PRO A 204 -27.84 -13.44 -3.90
N ALA A 205 -27.72 -12.66 -2.81
CA ALA A 205 -28.39 -12.94 -1.56
C ALA A 205 -29.88 -13.18 -1.87
N GLN A 206 -30.35 -14.41 -1.63
CA GLN A 206 -31.77 -14.71 -1.73
C GLN A 206 -32.47 -13.80 -0.73
N ALA A 207 -33.32 -12.89 -1.23
CA ALA A 207 -34.14 -12.04 -0.40
C ALA A 207 -34.98 -12.93 0.51
N SER A 208 -34.84 -12.77 1.82
CA SER A 208 -35.70 -13.45 2.78
C SER A 208 -37.16 -13.11 2.46
N PRO A 209 -38.07 -14.11 2.40
CA PRO A 209 -39.48 -13.85 2.13
C PRO A 209 -40.02 -12.91 3.21
N ALA A 210 -40.69 -11.84 2.77
CA ALA A 210 -41.35 -10.89 3.64
C ALA A 210 -42.33 -11.62 4.57
N ARG A 211 -42.20 -11.38 5.88
CA ARG A 211 -43.09 -11.94 6.89
C ARG A 211 -44.52 -11.43 6.61
N PRO A 212 -45.55 -12.28 6.51
CA PRO A 212 -46.91 -11.81 6.29
C PRO A 212 -47.36 -10.98 7.48
N VAL A 213 -47.87 -9.78 7.19
CA VAL A 213 -48.44 -8.88 8.19
C VAL A 213 -49.86 -9.39 8.48
N SER A 214 -50.09 -9.89 9.70
CA SER A 214 -51.45 -10.22 10.14
C SER A 214 -52.28 -8.94 10.26
N PRO A 215 -53.53 -8.89 9.76
CA PRO A 215 -54.40 -7.75 9.98
C PRO A 215 -54.76 -7.66 11.47
N ALA A 216 -54.69 -6.44 12.01
CA ALA A 216 -55.18 -6.14 13.35
C ALA A 216 -56.69 -6.39 13.43
N ALA A 217 -57.11 -7.14 14.43
CA ALA A 217 -58.52 -7.29 14.76
C ALA A 217 -59.03 -5.99 15.38
N THR A 218 -60.01 -5.35 14.74
CA THR A 218 -60.83 -4.28 15.33
C THR A 218 -61.84 -4.88 16.30
N ALA A 219 -61.82 -4.40 17.54
CA ALA A 219 -62.94 -4.40 18.48
C ALA A 219 -62.92 -3.07 19.23
#